data_AF-U2MCQ9-F1
#
_entry.id   AF-U2MCQ9-F1
#
_cell.length_a   1.000
_cell.length_b   1.000
_cell.length_c   1.000
_cell.angle_alpha   90.00
_cell.angle_beta   90.00
_cell.angle_gamma   90.00
#
_symmetry.space_group_name_H-M   'P 1'
#
loop_
_entity.id
_entity.type
_entity.pdbx_description
1 polymer ?
#
loop_
_entity_poly.entity_id
_entity_poly.type
_entity_poly.pdbx_seq_one_letter_code
_entity_poly.pdbx_strand_id
1 'polypeptide(L)'
;LDLSSTTDITAFVLVFPPTEDDEHYYILPYFWLPEETLPLRVRRDHVPYDIWERQGYLKTTEGNVVHYGFIENFIDELGQKFHIKEIAFDRWGAVQMSQNLEGLGFTMVQFGQGYKDMSPPTKELMKLTLEQKLVHNGHPVLRWMMDNIFIRRDPAGNIK
;
A
#
# COMPACT_ATOMS: atom_id res chain seq x y z
N LEU A 1 -1.13 -3.51 3.83
CA LEU A 1 -0.70 -2.37 4.66
C LEU A 1 0.82 -2.38 4.69
N ASP A 2 1.43 -1.31 4.22
CA ASP A 2 2.88 -1.12 4.22
C ASP A 2 3.20 0.18 4.97
N LEU A 3 3.95 0.08 6.07
CA LEU A 3 4.27 1.21 6.93
C LEU A 3 5.67 1.70 6.63
N SER A 4 5.79 2.99 6.34
CA SER A 4 7.09 3.61 6.07
C SER A 4 7.97 3.59 7.32
N SER A 5 9.24 3.27 7.15
CA SER A 5 10.23 3.29 8.23
C SER A 5 10.73 4.71 8.54
N THR A 6 11.30 5.41 7.55
CA THR A 6 11.88 6.75 7.72
C THR A 6 11.62 7.65 6.53
N THR A 7 11.96 7.21 5.32
CA THR A 7 11.87 8.02 4.10
C THR A 7 10.91 7.47 3.07
N ASP A 8 10.22 6.38 3.37
CA ASP A 8 9.31 5.75 2.43
C ASP A 8 7.91 6.38 2.52
N ILE A 9 7.03 5.99 1.61
CA ILE A 9 5.61 6.34 1.62
C ILE A 9 4.86 5.23 2.35
N THR A 10 3.97 5.59 3.28
CA THR A 10 3.07 4.60 3.88
C THR A 10 1.91 4.34 2.93
N ALA A 11 1.53 3.08 2.77
CA ALA A 11 0.48 2.66 1.84
C ALA A 11 -0.54 1.71 2.48
N PHE A 12 -1.81 1.95 2.20
CA PHE A 12 -2.90 1.02 2.48
C PHE A 12 -3.69 0.84 1.20
N VAL A 13 -3.76 -0.40 0.71
CA VAL A 13 -4.37 -0.70 -0.58
C VAL A 13 -5.47 -1.71 -0.36
N LEU A 14 -6.70 -1.33 -0.69
CA LEU A 14 -7.82 -2.25 -0.78
C LEU A 14 -7.79 -2.92 -2.15
N VAL A 15 -7.90 -4.24 -2.15
CA VAL A 15 -8.02 -5.04 -3.38
C VAL A 15 -9.35 -5.76 -3.31
N PHE A 16 -10.22 -5.46 -4.26
CA PHE A 16 -11.50 -6.13 -4.44
C PHE A 16 -11.30 -7.23 -5.48
N PRO A 17 -11.44 -8.51 -5.11
CA PRO A 17 -11.23 -9.62 -6.03
C PRO A 17 -12.35 -9.70 -7.08
N PRO A 18 -12.10 -10.39 -8.20
CA PRO A 18 -13.13 -10.67 -9.19
C PRO A 18 -14.31 -11.44 -8.60
N THR A 19 -15.47 -11.27 -9.22
CA THR A 19 -16.72 -11.97 -8.91
C THR A 19 -17.09 -12.91 -10.06
N GLU A 20 -18.22 -13.62 -9.94
CA GLU A 20 -18.71 -14.46 -11.04
C GLU A 20 -19.05 -13.64 -12.31
N ASP A 21 -19.42 -12.36 -12.14
CA ASP A 21 -19.87 -11.47 -13.21
C ASP A 21 -18.79 -10.46 -13.67
N ASP A 22 -17.69 -10.33 -12.93
CA ASP A 22 -16.60 -9.40 -13.26
C ASP A 22 -15.23 -10.02 -12.98
N GLU A 23 -14.42 -10.19 -14.02
CA GLU A 23 -13.09 -10.81 -13.94
C GLU A 23 -11.98 -9.85 -13.46
N HIS A 24 -12.29 -8.58 -13.20
CA HIS A 24 -11.31 -7.58 -12.81
C HIS A 24 -11.08 -7.53 -11.30
N TYR A 25 -9.83 -7.23 -10.95
CA TYR A 25 -9.46 -6.78 -9.61
C TYR A 25 -9.55 -5.26 -9.55
N TYR A 26 -10.36 -4.73 -8.64
CA TYR A 26 -10.37 -3.28 -8.38
C TYR A 26 -9.39 -2.94 -7.27
N ILE A 27 -8.58 -1.91 -7.52
CA ILE A 27 -7.52 -1.46 -6.62
C ILE A 27 -7.86 -0.05 -6.16
N LEU A 28 -8.00 0.11 -4.86
CA LEU A 28 -8.24 1.41 -4.22
C LEU A 28 -7.10 1.71 -3.24
N PRO A 29 -6.06 2.43 -3.70
CA PRO A 29 -4.89 2.72 -2.87
C PRO A 29 -5.06 4.03 -2.10
N TYR A 30 -4.39 4.08 -0.94
CA TYR A 30 -4.26 5.26 -0.10
C TYR A 30 -2.80 5.38 0.32
N PHE A 31 -2.28 6.61 0.28
CA PHE A 31 -0.87 6.89 0.51
C PHE A 31 -0.71 8.04 1.50
N TRP A 32 0.32 7.98 2.33
CA TRP A 32 0.63 9.00 3.34
C TRP A 32 2.09 9.42 3.34
N LEU A 33 2.30 10.71 3.56
CA LEU A 33 3.60 11.31 3.91
C LEU A 33 3.44 12.26 5.10
N PRO A 34 4.48 12.45 5.93
CA PRO A 34 4.45 13.51 6.93
C PRO A 34 4.48 14.89 6.26
N GLU A 35 3.58 15.78 6.67
CA GLU A 35 3.36 17.09 6.06
C GLU A 35 4.65 17.93 6.00
N GLU A 36 5.40 17.97 7.11
CA GLU A 36 6.65 18.76 7.20
C GLU A 36 7.73 18.28 6.23
N THR A 37 7.67 17.02 5.79
CA THR A 37 8.67 16.44 4.88
C THR A 37 8.36 16.67 3.41
N LEU A 38 7.13 17.08 3.08
CA LEU A 38 6.64 17.19 1.71
C LEU A 38 7.51 18.10 0.83
N PRO A 39 7.87 19.34 1.23
CA PRO A 39 8.65 20.24 0.38
C PRO A 39 10.07 19.72 0.11
N LEU A 40 10.69 19.08 1.12
CA LEU A 40 12.03 18.50 0.99
C LEU A 40 12.00 17.28 0.05
N ARG A 41 10.98 16.42 0.16
CA ARG A 41 10.82 15.24 -0.69
C ARG A 41 10.56 15.61 -2.15
N VAL A 42 9.73 16.61 -2.42
CA VAL A 42 9.50 17.11 -3.79
C VAL A 42 10.83 17.55 -4.43
N ARG A 43 11.65 18.30 -3.70
CA ARG A 43 12.96 18.76 -4.19
C ARG A 43 13.97 17.62 -4.39
N ARG A 44 13.99 16.65 -3.47
CA ARG A 44 14.94 15.54 -3.49
C ARG A 44 14.59 14.52 -4.58
N ASP A 45 13.34 14.08 -4.59
CA ASP A 45 12.88 12.96 -5.42
C ASP A 45 12.47 13.43 -6.82
N HIS A 46 12.24 14.72 -7.02
CA HIS A 46 11.68 15.29 -8.24
C HIS A 46 10.30 14.69 -8.58
N VAL A 47 9.55 14.32 -7.53
CA VAL A 47 8.21 13.74 -7.61
C VAL A 47 7.20 14.79 -7.15
N PRO A 48 6.06 14.96 -7.85
CA PRO A 48 5.10 16.03 -7.57
C PRO A 48 4.16 15.67 -6.40
N TYR A 49 4.71 15.32 -5.23
CA TYR A 49 3.92 14.93 -4.05
C TYR A 49 2.95 16.04 -3.60
N ASP A 50 3.36 17.30 -3.70
CA ASP A 50 2.54 18.48 -3.39
C ASP A 50 1.37 18.67 -4.35
N ILE A 51 1.50 18.22 -5.59
CA ILE A 51 0.38 18.24 -6.55
C ILE A 51 -0.58 17.09 -6.24
N TRP A 52 -0.05 15.90 -5.94
CA TRP A 52 -0.88 14.74 -5.58
C TRP A 52 -1.64 14.94 -4.27
N GLU A 53 -1.06 15.65 -3.31
CA GLU A 53 -1.72 16.05 -2.07
C GLU A 53 -2.91 16.96 -2.38
N ARG A 54 -2.68 18.06 -3.12
CA ARG A 54 -3.75 19.00 -3.52
C ARG A 54 -4.86 18.36 -4.37
N GLN A 55 -4.55 17.29 -5.08
CA GLN A 55 -5.51 16.51 -5.88
C GLN A 55 -6.21 15.40 -5.08
N GLY A 56 -5.80 15.16 -3.83
CA GLY A 56 -6.37 14.12 -2.97
C GLY A 56 -5.88 12.70 -3.25
N TYR A 57 -4.86 12.52 -4.10
CA TYR A 57 -4.22 11.21 -4.36
C TYR A 57 -3.18 10.81 -3.31
N LEU A 58 -2.71 11.79 -2.54
CA LEU A 58 -1.79 11.62 -1.43
C LEU A 58 -2.38 12.32 -0.21
N LYS A 59 -2.28 11.70 0.96
CA LYS A 59 -2.67 12.31 2.23
C LYS A 59 -1.42 12.70 3.00
N THR A 60 -1.56 13.68 3.89
CA THR A 60 -0.52 14.03 4.84
C THR A 60 -0.95 13.69 6.26
N THR A 61 0.03 13.39 7.10
CA THR A 61 -0.14 13.39 8.56
C THR A 61 0.61 14.58 9.13
N GLU A 62 0.06 15.20 10.17
CA GLU A 62 0.72 16.31 10.87
C GLU A 62 2.14 15.92 11.34
N GLY A 63 3.04 16.89 11.42
CA GLY A 63 4.40 16.69 11.92
C GLY A 63 5.38 16.07 10.91
N ASN A 64 6.48 15.54 11.45
CA ASN A 64 7.63 15.04 10.68
C ASN A 64 7.71 13.51 10.56
N VAL A 65 6.80 12.77 11.19
CA VAL A 65 6.68 11.31 11.14
C VAL A 65 5.23 10.91 10.85
N VAL A 66 5.04 9.72 10.30
CA VAL A 66 3.68 9.22 10.03
C VAL A 66 3.02 8.83 11.34
N HIS A 67 1.90 9.48 11.67
CA HIS A 67 1.12 9.15 12.86
C HIS A 67 0.22 7.94 12.62
N TYR A 68 0.59 6.79 13.20
CA TYR A 68 -0.12 5.53 13.03
C TYR A 68 -1.58 5.56 13.50
N GLY A 69 -1.90 6.30 14.56
CA GLY A 69 -3.30 6.48 15.01
C GLY A 69 -4.21 7.13 13.94
N PHE A 70 -3.66 8.01 13.10
CA PHE A 70 -4.42 8.57 11.97
C PHE A 70 -4.77 7.49 10.94
N ILE A 71 -3.83 6.60 10.66
CA ILE A 71 -4.02 5.49 9.73
C ILE A 71 -4.98 4.45 10.31
N GLU A 72 -4.87 4.14 11.61
CA GLU A 72 -5.78 3.23 12.31
C GLU A 72 -7.23 3.71 12.21
N ASN A 73 -7.48 4.98 12.55
CA ASN A 73 -8.82 5.58 12.43
C ASN A 73 -9.32 5.57 10.98
N PHE A 74 -8.43 5.83 10.02
CA PHE A 74 -8.79 5.79 8.60
C PHE A 74 -9.16 4.37 8.14
N ILE A 75 -8.44 3.35 8.61
CA ILE A 75 -8.77 1.95 8.33
C ILE A 75 -10.11 1.57 8.96
N ASP A 76 -10.40 2.02 10.18
CA ASP A 76 -11.70 1.81 10.83
C ASP A 76 -12.85 2.42 10.02
N GLU A 77 -12.72 3.68 9.60
CA GLU A 77 -13.70 4.33 8.72
C GLU A 77 -13.94 3.57 7.40
N LEU A 78 -12.88 2.97 6.84
CA LEU A 78 -13.00 2.11 5.66
C LEU A 78 -13.67 0.77 5.98
N GLY A 79 -13.44 0.20 7.16
CA GLY A 79 -14.13 -0.99 7.64
C GLY A 79 -15.63 -0.81 7.83
N GLN A 80 -16.08 0.42 8.11
CA GLN A 80 -17.51 0.76 8.13
C GLN A 80 -18.13 0.82 6.72
N LYS A 81 -17.32 1.05 5.67
CA LYS A 81 -17.78 1.18 4.28
C LYS A 81 -17.62 -0.11 3.47
N PHE A 82 -16.59 -0.88 3.77
CA PHE A 82 -16.21 -2.08 3.03
C PHE A 82 -16.05 -3.25 3.99
N HIS A 83 -16.44 -4.45 3.51
CA HIS A 83 -16.21 -5.68 4.25
C HIS A 83 -14.77 -6.15 4.07
N ILE A 84 -13.84 -5.55 4.82
CA ILE A 84 -12.41 -5.90 4.78
C ILE A 84 -12.22 -7.29 5.42
N LYS A 85 -11.86 -8.28 4.60
CA LYS A 85 -11.67 -9.67 5.05
C LYS A 85 -10.41 -9.83 5.89
N GLU A 86 -9.29 -9.38 5.36
CA GLU A 86 -7.98 -9.55 5.96
C GLU A 86 -7.08 -8.38 5.59
N ILE A 87 -6.18 -7.99 6.49
CA ILE A 87 -5.17 -6.96 6.25
C ILE A 87 -3.79 -7.60 6.38
N ALA A 88 -3.11 -7.79 5.24
CA ALA A 88 -1.73 -8.23 5.21
C ALA A 88 -0.77 -7.09 5.59
N PHE A 89 0.24 -7.37 6.43
CA PHE A 89 1.21 -6.38 6.92
C PHE A 89 2.60 -6.98 7.17
N ASP A 90 3.65 -6.16 7.17
CA ASP A 90 5.02 -6.60 7.51
C ASP A 90 5.20 -6.82 9.02
N ARG A 91 5.76 -7.98 9.38
CA ARG A 91 5.91 -8.50 10.73
C ARG A 91 6.74 -7.62 11.65
N TRP A 92 7.70 -6.87 11.11
CA TRP A 92 8.73 -6.20 11.90
C TRP A 92 8.37 -4.77 12.33
N GLY A 93 7.48 -4.10 11.60
CA GLY A 93 7.23 -2.65 11.76
C GLY A 93 5.89 -2.27 12.39
N ALA A 94 4.96 -3.21 12.54
CA ALA A 94 3.55 -2.87 12.81
C ALA A 94 2.91 -3.62 13.99
N VAL A 95 3.70 -4.17 14.92
CA VAL A 95 3.16 -5.02 16.01
C VAL A 95 2.09 -4.30 16.86
N GLN A 96 2.33 -3.05 17.26
CA GLN A 96 1.35 -2.30 18.04
C GLN A 96 0.09 -1.98 17.22
N MET A 97 0.28 -1.54 15.97
CA MET A 97 -0.83 -1.21 15.08
C MET A 97 -1.67 -2.45 14.76
N SER A 98 -1.05 -3.62 14.58
CA SER A 98 -1.79 -4.86 14.34
C SER A 98 -2.66 -5.23 15.54
N GLN A 99 -2.14 -5.10 16.77
CA GLN A 99 -2.93 -5.35 17.97
C GLN A 99 -4.11 -4.37 18.11
N ASN A 100 -3.90 -3.09 17.79
CA ASN A 100 -4.95 -2.09 17.83
C ASN A 100 -6.05 -2.42 16.80
N LEU A 101 -5.67 -2.73 15.56
CA LEU A 101 -6.61 -3.09 14.49
C LEU A 101 -7.35 -4.41 14.78
N GLU A 102 -6.68 -5.40 15.39
CA GLU A 102 -7.33 -6.61 15.90
C GLU A 102 -8.38 -6.28 16.98
N GLY A 103 -8.06 -5.34 17.88
CA GLY A 103 -9.00 -4.84 18.89
C GLY A 103 -10.23 -4.15 18.31
N LEU A 104 -10.12 -3.59 17.10
CA LEU A 104 -11.24 -3.04 16.31
C LEU A 104 -12.01 -4.11 15.51
N GLY A 105 -11.57 -5.38 15.57
CA GLY A 105 -12.22 -6.52 14.93
C GLY A 105 -11.68 -6.88 13.55
N PHE A 106 -10.58 -6.26 13.09
CA PHE A 106 -9.95 -6.64 11.83
C PHE A 106 -9.11 -7.92 11.98
N THR A 107 -9.11 -8.76 10.94
CA THR A 107 -8.20 -9.90 10.85
C THR A 107 -6.87 -9.45 10.25
N MET A 108 -5.81 -9.47 11.06
CA MET A 108 -4.47 -9.07 10.65
C MET A 108 -3.64 -10.28 10.25
N VAL A 109 -3.00 -10.24 9.08
CA VAL A 109 -2.21 -11.36 8.54
C VAL A 109 -0.76 -10.94 8.35
N GLN A 110 0.14 -11.66 9.00
CA GLN A 110 1.57 -11.42 8.92
C GLN A 110 2.16 -11.89 7.58
N PHE A 111 2.66 -10.95 6.79
CA PHE A 111 3.24 -11.20 5.48
C PHE A 111 4.76 -10.96 5.47
N GLY A 112 5.53 -11.92 4.94
CA GLY A 112 6.99 -11.85 4.94
C GLY A 112 7.56 -11.19 3.68
N GLN A 113 8.65 -10.42 3.84
CA GLN A 113 9.34 -9.73 2.74
C GLN A 113 10.44 -10.58 2.05
N GLY A 114 10.49 -11.88 2.38
CA GLY A 114 11.44 -12.84 1.82
C GLY A 114 10.97 -13.44 0.50
N TYR A 115 11.88 -14.03 -0.27
CA TYR A 115 11.56 -14.69 -1.56
C TYR A 115 10.46 -15.74 -1.45
N LYS A 116 10.39 -16.47 -0.34
CA LYS A 116 9.36 -17.49 -0.08
C LYS A 116 7.95 -16.91 -0.19
N ASP A 117 7.72 -15.77 0.45
CA ASP A 117 6.40 -15.19 0.60
C ASP A 117 6.11 -14.20 -0.56
N MET A 118 7.13 -13.48 -1.06
CA MET A 118 6.99 -12.48 -2.13
C MET A 118 6.91 -13.07 -3.54
N SER A 119 7.58 -14.19 -3.83
CA SER A 119 7.70 -14.72 -5.19
C SER A 119 6.35 -15.12 -5.82
N PRO A 120 5.46 -15.86 -5.12
CA PRO A 120 4.14 -16.16 -5.67
C PRO A 120 3.30 -14.91 -6.00
N PRO A 121 3.06 -13.95 -5.08
CA PRO A 121 2.23 -12.78 -5.41
C PRO A 121 2.89 -11.84 -6.40
N THR A 122 4.23 -11.74 -6.44
CA THR A 122 4.92 -10.94 -7.47
C THR A 122 4.65 -11.49 -8.86
N LYS A 123 4.75 -12.82 -9.03
CA LYS A 123 4.44 -13.48 -10.32
C LYS A 123 2.97 -13.31 -10.71
N GLU A 124 2.06 -13.44 -9.76
CA GLU A 124 0.63 -13.25 -10.04
C GLU A 124 0.32 -11.79 -10.40
N LEU A 125 0.90 -10.81 -9.70
CA LEU A 125 0.75 -9.39 -10.04
C LEU A 125 1.23 -9.10 -11.47
N MET A 126 2.39 -9.64 -11.87
CA MET A 126 2.90 -9.51 -13.24
C MET A 126 1.94 -10.11 -14.26
N LYS A 127 1.44 -11.33 -14.01
CA LYS A 127 0.47 -12.01 -14.87
C LYS A 127 -0.81 -11.18 -15.02
N LEU A 128 -1.44 -10.76 -13.92
CA LEU A 128 -2.66 -9.97 -13.93
C LEU A 128 -2.48 -8.62 -14.65
N THR A 129 -1.29 -8.02 -14.52
CA THR A 129 -0.94 -6.79 -15.24
C THR A 129 -0.91 -7.02 -16.76
N LEU A 130 -0.27 -8.10 -17.20
CA LEU A 130 -0.19 -8.47 -18.62
C LEU A 130 -1.54 -8.86 -19.21
N GLU A 131 -2.39 -9.51 -18.41
CA GLU A 131 -3.78 -9.84 -18.75
C GLU A 131 -4.72 -8.63 -18.71
N GLN A 132 -4.23 -7.45 -18.28
CA GLN A 132 -5.02 -6.22 -18.13
C GLN A 132 -6.20 -6.35 -17.16
N LYS A 133 -6.09 -7.22 -16.15
CA LYS A 133 -7.15 -7.50 -15.17
C LYS A 133 -7.17 -6.57 -13.96
N LEU A 134 -6.28 -5.60 -13.88
CA LEU A 134 -6.15 -4.69 -12.75
C LEU A 134 -6.77 -3.32 -13.07
N VAL A 135 -7.80 -2.94 -12.33
CA VAL A 135 -8.47 -1.64 -12.47
C VAL A 135 -8.10 -0.74 -11.29
N HIS A 136 -7.22 0.23 -11.54
CA HIS A 136 -6.75 1.19 -10.53
C HIS A 136 -7.04 2.66 -10.91
N ASN A 137 -7.95 2.87 -11.87
CA ASN A 137 -8.44 4.17 -12.34
C ASN A 137 -7.34 5.20 -12.69
N GLY A 138 -6.18 4.74 -13.17
CA GLY A 138 -5.07 5.62 -13.52
C GLY A 138 -4.45 6.38 -12.33
N HIS A 139 -4.63 5.90 -11.09
CA HIS A 139 -4.11 6.55 -9.89
C HIS A 139 -2.63 6.93 -10.03
N PRO A 140 -2.26 8.22 -9.97
CA PRO A 140 -0.94 8.68 -10.39
C PRO A 140 0.18 8.21 -9.46
N VAL A 141 -0.07 8.17 -8.15
CA VAL A 141 0.91 7.65 -7.17
C VAL A 141 1.19 6.16 -7.44
N LEU A 142 0.16 5.33 -7.61
CA LEU A 142 0.34 3.90 -7.88
C LEU A 142 1.04 3.64 -9.22
N ARG A 143 0.72 4.42 -10.26
CA ARG A 143 1.43 4.36 -11.54
C ARG A 143 2.91 4.68 -11.36
N TRP A 144 3.23 5.76 -10.65
CA TRP A 144 4.61 6.11 -10.36
C TRP A 144 5.32 5.02 -9.55
N MET A 145 4.66 4.42 -8.55
CA MET A 145 5.23 3.28 -7.80
C MET A 145 5.58 2.12 -8.73
N MET A 146 4.69 1.80 -9.67
CA MET A 146 4.92 0.73 -10.65
C MET A 146 6.05 1.07 -11.62
N ASP A 147 6.19 2.33 -12.03
CA ASP A 147 7.30 2.80 -12.89
C ASP A 147 8.67 2.71 -12.20
N ASN A 148 8.70 2.67 -10.86
CA ASN A 148 9.92 2.62 -10.05
C ASN A 148 10.21 1.21 -9.49
N ILE A 149 9.41 0.19 -9.84
CA ILE A 149 9.60 -1.16 -9.32
C ILE A 149 10.91 -1.76 -9.82
N PHE A 150 11.63 -2.47 -8.93
CA PHE A 150 12.84 -3.20 -9.28
C PHE A 150 12.76 -4.65 -8.79
N ILE A 151 12.82 -5.59 -9.72
CA ILE A 151 12.74 -7.03 -9.40
C ILE A 151 14.13 -7.56 -9.03
N ARG A 152 14.22 -8.17 -7.85
CA ARG A 152 15.38 -8.97 -7.45
C ARG A 152 15.09 -10.45 -7.70
N ARG A 153 16.09 -11.18 -8.19
CA ARG A 153 15.99 -12.61 -8.48
C ARG A 153 17.05 -13.38 -7.70
N ASP A 154 16.65 -14.48 -7.08
CA ASP A 154 17.58 -15.41 -6.45
C ASP A 154 18.09 -16.48 -7.45
N PRO A 155 19.12 -17.27 -7.10
CA PRO A 155 19.63 -18.34 -7.97
C PRO A 155 18.62 -19.46 -8.26
N ALA A 156 17.61 -19.64 -7.42
CA ALA A 156 16.53 -20.62 -7.61
C ALA A 156 15.43 -20.10 -8.54
N GLY A 157 15.54 -18.86 -9.01
CA GLY A 157 14.59 -18.21 -9.91
C GLY A 157 13.37 -17.62 -9.23
N ASN A 158 13.36 -17.49 -7.90
CA ASN A 158 12.36 -16.71 -7.18
C ASN A 158 12.58 -15.23 -7.42
N ILE A 159 11.48 -14.48 -7.47
CA ILE A 159 11.50 -13.04 -7.65
C ILE A 159 10.90 -12.35 -6.43
N LYS A 160 11.30 -11.11 -6.17
CA LYS A 160 10.64 -10.21 -5.23
C LYS A 160 10.95 -8.77 -5.57
#